data_AF-A0A481R355-F1
#
_entry.id   AF-A0A481R355-F1
#
_cell.length_a   1.000
_cell.length_b   1.000
_cell.length_c   1.000
_cell.angle_alpha   90.00
_cell.angle_beta   90.00
_cell.angle_gamma   90.00
#
_symmetry.space_group_name_H-M   'P 1'
#
loop_
_entity.id
_entity.type
_entity.pdbx_description
1 polymer ?
#
loop_
_entity_poly.entity_id
_entity_poly.type
_entity_poly.pdbx_seq_one_letter_code
_entity_poly.pdbx_strand_id
1 'polypeptide(L)'
;MSRNLCLTRQCLGLVTRIECAIKPLAGDNGMWTLLFAAGMAGEQPSAIKAQGPFHGPIAAESILDTIVESLTLHGYELADDPQIWSLHLQAQLRQINGGRSRSLN
;
A
#
# COMPACT_ATOMS: atom_id res chain seq x y z
N MET A 1 1.54 12.52 7.64
CA MET A 1 0.48 11.60 7.18
C MET A 1 0.59 10.28 7.93
N SER A 2 -0.51 9.53 8.09
CA SER A 2 -0.45 8.17 8.63
C SER A 2 0.28 7.25 7.62
N ARG A 3 1.11 6.33 8.12
CA ARG A 3 1.84 5.35 7.29
C ARG A 3 0.96 4.22 6.76
N ASN A 4 -0.28 4.15 7.23
CA ASN A 4 -1.31 3.24 6.77
C ASN A 4 -2.54 4.08 6.47
N LEU A 5 -3.07 3.97 5.25
CA LEU A 5 -4.24 4.72 4.80
C LEU A 5 -5.24 3.77 4.16
N CYS A 6 -6.51 4.17 4.19
CA CYS A 6 -7.57 3.58 3.40
C CYS A 6 -8.19 4.67 2.53
N LEU A 7 -8.40 4.36 1.26
CA LEU A 7 -9.18 5.17 0.35
C LEU A 7 -10.37 4.37 -0.18
N THR A 8 -11.53 5.02 -0.26
CA THR A 8 -12.73 4.41 -0.83
C THR A 8 -13.35 5.31 -1.89
N ARG A 9 -14.03 4.71 -2.86
CA ARG A 9 -14.80 5.44 -3.86
C ARG A 9 -16.12 4.72 -4.12
N GLN A 10 -17.22 5.46 -4.02
CA GLN A 10 -18.56 4.96 -4.34
C GLN A 10 -18.83 5.14 -5.83
N CYS A 11 -19.21 4.07 -6.53
CA CYS A 11 -19.59 4.09 -7.94
C CYS A 11 -20.77 3.15 -8.17
N LEU A 12 -21.92 3.69 -8.58
CA LEU A 12 -23.11 2.90 -8.98
C LEU A 12 -23.56 1.87 -7.93
N GLY A 13 -23.48 2.23 -6.64
CA GLY A 13 -23.84 1.33 -5.53
C GLY A 13 -22.73 0.38 -5.07
N LEU A 14 -21.56 0.39 -5.73
CA LEU A 14 -20.38 -0.40 -5.38
C LEU A 14 -19.32 0.49 -4.74
N VAL A 15 -18.65 -0.01 -3.70
CA VAL A 15 -17.52 0.68 -3.07
C VAL A 15 -16.23 0.02 -3.56
N THR A 16 -15.37 0.77 -4.25
CA THR A 16 -13.98 0.35 -4.45
C THR A 16 -13.13 0.83 -3.27
N ARG A 17 -12.14 0.02 -2.89
CA ARG A 17 -11.27 0.24 -1.73
C ARG A 17 -9.81 0.08 -2.15
N ILE A 18 -8.95 0.94 -1.61
CA ILE A 18 -7.50 0.87 -1.73
C ILE A 18 -6.91 1.02 -0.32
N GLU A 19 -6.14 0.02 0.11
CA GLU A 19 -5.37 0.07 1.34
C GLU A 19 -3.89 0.27 1.03
N CYS A 20 -3.29 1.26 1.68
CA CYS A 20 -1.89 1.61 1.51
C CYS A 20 -1.13 1.36 2.81
N ALA A 21 0.10 0.83 2.71
CA ALA A 21 0.97 0.65 3.87
C ALA A 21 2.43 0.92 3.53
N ILE A 22 3.08 1.80 4.29
CA ILE A 22 4.52 2.06 4.23
C ILE A 22 5.23 1.14 5.23
N LYS A 23 6.16 0.32 4.73
CA LYS A 23 6.87 -0.69 5.55
C LYS A 23 8.37 -0.68 5.29
N PRO A 24 9.20 -0.89 6.32
CA PRO A 24 10.63 -1.13 6.11
C PRO A 24 10.84 -2.50 5.43
N LEU A 25 11.86 -2.59 4.59
CA LEU A 25 12.35 -3.85 4.04
C LEU A 25 13.27 -4.55 5.03
N ALA A 26 13.42 -5.87 4.89
CA ALA A 26 14.30 -6.65 5.75
C ALA A 26 15.79 -6.30 5.54
N GLY A 27 16.60 -6.58 6.57
CA GLY A 27 18.06 -6.41 6.55
C GLY A 27 18.55 -5.04 7.03
N ASP A 28 17.69 -4.27 7.71
CA ASP A 28 18.03 -3.01 8.41
C ASP A 28 18.88 -2.02 7.58
N ASN A 29 18.69 -2.01 6.26
CA ASN A 29 19.44 -1.20 5.29
C ASN A 29 18.84 0.19 5.05
N GLY A 30 17.89 0.61 5.90
CA GLY A 30 17.18 1.88 5.73
C GLY A 30 16.27 1.95 4.51
N MET A 31 16.00 0.83 3.82
CA MET A 31 15.13 0.79 2.66
C MET A 31 13.68 0.54 3.05
N TRP A 32 12.77 1.24 2.37
CA TRP A 32 11.34 1.20 2.61
C TRP A 32 10.58 0.88 1.32
N THR A 33 9.36 0.38 1.47
CA THR A 33 8.45 0.14 0.35
C THR A 33 7.06 0.65 0.69
N LEU A 34 6.35 1.07 -0.34
CA LEU A 34 4.93 1.41 -0.27
C LEU A 34 4.14 0.25 -0.89
N LEU A 35 3.23 -0.33 -0.12
CA LEU A 35 2.38 -1.45 -0.52
C LEU A 35 0.96 -0.98 -0.76
N PHE A 36 0.30 -1.58 -1.74
CA PHE A 36 -1.09 -1.32 -2.09
C PHE A 36 -1.87 -2.63 -2.20
N ALA A 37 -3.09 -2.63 -1.69
CA ALA A 37 -4.11 -3.63 -1.99
C ALA A 37 -5.36 -2.90 -2.48
N ALA A 38 -5.93 -3.32 -3.61
CA ALA A 38 -7.09 -2.69 -4.22
C ALA A 38 -8.14 -3.74 -4.59
N GLY A 39 -9.42 -3.38 -4.47
CA GLY A 39 -10.53 -4.29 -4.75
C GLY A 39 -11.88 -3.68 -4.38
N MET A 40 -12.92 -4.50 -4.34
CA MET A 40 -14.21 -4.10 -3.80
C MET A 40 -14.19 -4.13 -2.27
N ALA A 41 -14.84 -3.17 -1.62
CA ALA A 41 -14.96 -3.21 -0.16
C ALA A 41 -15.76 -4.45 0.28
N GLY A 42 -15.31 -5.11 1.35
CA GLY A 42 -15.92 -6.35 1.86
C GLY A 42 -15.45 -7.64 1.17
N GLU A 43 -14.68 -7.54 0.08
CA GLU A 43 -14.16 -8.67 -0.68
C GLU A 43 -12.65 -8.88 -0.48
N GLN A 44 -12.07 -9.91 -1.11
CA GLN A 44 -10.62 -10.02 -1.23
C GLN A 44 -10.06 -8.95 -2.19
N PRO A 45 -8.78 -8.52 -2.01
CA PRO A 45 -8.18 -7.57 -2.95
C PRO A 45 -8.01 -8.24 -4.31
N SER A 46 -8.43 -7.55 -5.37
CA SER A 46 -8.26 -8.00 -6.76
C SER A 46 -6.88 -7.66 -7.32
N ALA A 47 -6.17 -6.71 -6.68
CA ALA A 47 -4.81 -6.34 -7.05
C ALA A 47 -3.97 -6.04 -5.81
N ILE A 48 -2.72 -6.50 -5.83
CA ILE A 48 -1.70 -6.15 -4.83
C ILE A 48 -0.48 -5.63 -5.57
N LYS A 49 0.05 -4.48 -5.15
CA LYS A 49 1.23 -3.85 -5.75
C LYS A 49 2.20 -3.35 -4.69
N ALA A 50 3.43 -3.12 -5.10
CA ALA A 50 4.47 -2.50 -4.29
C ALA A 50 5.25 -1.49 -5.12
N GLN A 51 5.72 -0.43 -4.47
CA GLN A 51 6.59 0.59 -5.05
C GLN A 51 7.81 0.80 -4.15
N GLY A 52 8.96 1.07 -4.77
CA GLY A 52 10.26 1.20 -4.10
C GLY A 52 11.31 0.23 -4.69
N PRO A 53 12.43 0.01 -3.99
CA PRO A 53 12.71 0.48 -2.62
C PRO A 53 13.04 1.98 -2.56
N PHE A 54 12.67 2.62 -1.45
CA PHE A 54 12.94 4.04 -1.15
C PHE A 54 13.95 4.17 -0.02
N HIS A 55 14.78 5.22 -0.04
CA HIS A 55 15.71 5.53 1.04
C HIS A 55 14.98 6.27 2.17
N GLY A 56 14.67 5.55 3.25
CA GLY A 56 13.93 6.08 4.39
C GLY A 56 12.41 6.22 4.16
N PRO A 57 11.65 6.43 5.24
CA PRO A 57 10.19 6.50 5.18
C PRO A 57 9.68 7.78 4.50
N ILE A 58 10.40 8.90 4.60
CA ILE A 58 9.97 10.21 4.06
C ILE A 58 9.81 10.16 2.54
N ALA A 59 10.74 9.50 1.85
CA ALA A 59 10.63 9.34 0.39
C ALA A 59 9.41 8.50 -0.01
N ALA A 60 9.06 7.48 0.77
CA ALA A 60 7.84 6.69 0.55
C ALA A 60 6.56 7.48 0.88
N GLU A 61 6.60 8.30 1.94
CA GLU A 61 5.49 9.17 2.36
C GLU A 61 5.19 10.22 1.28
N SER A 62 6.20 10.87 0.71
CA SER A 62 6.01 11.85 -0.37
C SER A 62 5.38 11.23 -1.64
N ILE A 63 5.76 9.99 -1.98
CA ILE A 63 5.14 9.27 -3.11
C ILE A 63 3.69 8.89 -2.78
N LEU A 64 3.41 8.47 -1.54
CA LEU A 64 2.06 8.19 -1.09
C LEU A 64 1.17 9.44 -1.18
N ASP A 65 1.68 10.60 -0.77
CA ASP A 65 0.95 11.88 -0.83
C ASP A 65 0.55 12.21 -2.28
N THR A 66 1.47 12.10 -3.24
CA THR A 66 1.17 12.32 -4.67
C THR A 66 0.12 11.34 -5.21
N ILE A 67 0.16 10.07 -4.75
CA ILE A 67 -0.82 9.06 -5.16
C ILE A 67 -2.18 9.36 -4.55
N VAL A 68 -2.24 9.75 -3.28
CA VAL A 68 -3.49 10.16 -2.60
C VAL A 68 -4.09 11.36 -3.31
N GLU A 69 -3.32 12.41 -3.59
CA GLU A 69 -3.77 13.57 -4.35
C GLU A 69 -4.37 13.16 -5.71
N SER A 70 -3.67 12.32 -6.47
CA SER A 70 -4.16 11.81 -7.74
C SER A 70 -5.46 11.00 -7.57
N LEU A 71 -5.53 10.07 -6.63
CA LEU A 71 -6.74 9.27 -6.38
C LEU A 71 -7.92 10.14 -5.95
N THR A 72 -7.69 11.17 -5.15
CA THR A 72 -8.72 12.13 -4.74
C THR A 72 -9.25 12.94 -5.92
N LEU A 73 -8.41 13.35 -6.86
CA LEU A 73 -8.88 13.94 -8.13
C LEU A 73 -9.78 12.99 -8.94
N HIS A 74 -9.66 11.67 -8.75
CA HIS A 74 -10.50 10.65 -9.37
C HIS A 74 -11.71 10.23 -8.51
N GLY A 75 -11.98 10.96 -7.42
CA GLY A 75 -13.15 10.76 -6.56
C GLY A 75 -12.96 9.69 -5.48
N TYR A 76 -11.72 9.33 -5.14
CA TYR A 76 -11.45 8.57 -3.92
C TYR A 76 -11.36 9.50 -2.70
N GLU A 77 -11.89 9.05 -1.58
CA GLU A 77 -11.85 9.77 -0.31
C GLU A 77 -11.05 8.95 0.71
N LEU A 78 -10.34 9.63 1.60
CA LEU A 78 -9.75 8.98 2.77
C LEU A 78 -10.87 8.47 3.67
N ALA A 79 -10.76 7.20 4.08
CA ALA A 79 -11.70 6.57 5.00
C ALA A 79 -10.98 6.14 6.28
N ASP A 80 -11.66 6.30 7.42
CA ASP A 80 -11.18 5.85 8.73
C ASP A 80 -11.46 4.34 8.98
N ASP A 81 -11.75 3.60 7.90
CA ASP A 81 -12.01 2.17 7.96
C ASP A 81 -10.77 1.38 8.39
N PRO A 82 -10.94 0.30 9.17
CA PRO A 82 -9.85 -0.60 9.52
C PRO A 82 -9.26 -1.28 8.27
N GLN A 83 -7.94 -1.50 8.24
CA GLN A 83 -7.30 -2.21 7.13
C GLN A 83 -7.58 -3.72 7.18
N ILE A 84 -8.54 -4.17 6.36
CA ILE A 84 -9.00 -5.56 6.28
C ILE A 84 -8.05 -6.44 5.45
N TRP A 85 -7.13 -5.86 4.68
CA TRP A 85 -6.17 -6.60 3.83
C TRP A 85 -4.74 -6.59 4.35
N SER A 86 -4.54 -6.26 5.62
CA SER A 86 -3.22 -6.26 6.27
C SER A 86 -2.44 -7.57 6.10
N LEU A 87 -3.09 -8.73 6.12
CA LEU A 87 -2.44 -10.04 5.88
C LEU A 87 -1.95 -10.19 4.43
N HIS A 88 -2.71 -9.71 3.45
CA HIS A 88 -2.31 -9.72 2.04
C HIS A 88 -1.09 -8.83 1.81
N LEU A 89 -1.09 -7.63 2.39
CA LEU A 89 0.06 -6.71 2.35
C LEU A 89 1.29 -7.33 3.04
N GLN A 90 1.09 -8.01 4.17
CA GLN A 90 2.19 -8.69 4.88
C GLN A 90 2.76 -9.87 4.06
N ALA A 91 1.91 -10.63 3.37
CA ALA A 91 2.36 -11.70 2.48
C ALA A 91 3.20 -11.12 1.33
N GLN A 92 2.77 -10.02 0.72
CA GLN A 92 3.54 -9.32 -0.32
C GLN A 92 4.90 -8.84 0.20
N LEU A 93 4.95 -8.25 1.40
CA LEU A 93 6.20 -7.82 2.03
C LEU A 93 7.17 -9.00 2.23
N ARG A 94 6.66 -10.15 2.67
CA ARG A 94 7.47 -11.37 2.82
C ARG A 94 8.02 -11.85 1.48
N GLN A 95 7.24 -11.80 0.40
CA GLN A 95 7.72 -12.16 -0.94
C GLN A 95 8.84 -11.22 -1.41
N ILE A 96 8.69 -9.91 -1.22
CA ILE A 96 9.72 -8.92 -1.57
C ILE A 96 11.01 -9.20 -0.80
N ASN A 97 10.92 -9.42 0.51
CA ASN A 97 12.07 -9.71 1.34
C ASN A 97 12.74 -11.05 0.98
N GLY A 98 11.95 -12.11 0.74
CA GLY A 98 12.48 -13.42 0.34
C GLY A 98 13.09 -13.45 -1.07
N GLY A 99 12.54 -12.66 -2.01
CA GLY A 99 13.11 -12.48 -3.34
C GLY A 99 14.47 -11.76 -3.30
N ARG A 100 14.62 -10.75 -2.44
CA ARG A 100 15.90 -10.05 -2.24
C ARG A 100 16.96 -10.95 -1.60
N SER A 101 16.60 -11.81 -0.64
CA SER A 101 17.54 -12.78 -0.06
C SER A 101 18.11 -13.75 -1.10
N ARG A 102 17.36 -14.08 -2.17
CA ARG A 102 17.86 -14.96 -3.25
C ARG A 102 18.74 -14.23 -4.26
N SER A 103 18.59 -12.93 -4.43
CA SER A 103 19.42 -12.14 -5.36
C SER A 103 20.78 -11.75 -4.77
N LEU A 104 20.96 -11.89 -3.45
CA LEU A 104 22.19 -11.57 -2.73
C LEU A 104 23.04 -12.81 -2.37
N ASN A 105 22.62 -14.00 -2.81
CA ASN A 105 23.35 -15.26 -2.66
C ASN A 105 23.93 -15.73 -4.00
#